data_AF-W8YDA0-F1
#
_entry.id   AF-W8YDA0-F1
#
_cell.length_a   1.000
_cell.length_b   1.000
_cell.length_c   1.000
_cell.angle_alpha   90.00
_cell.angle_beta   90.00
_cell.angle_gamma   90.00
#
_symmetry.space_group_name_H-M   'P 1'
#
loop_
_entity.id
_entity.type
_entity.pdbx_description
1 polymer ?
#
loop_
_entity_poly.entity_id
_entity_poly.type
_entity_poly.pdbx_seq_one_letter_code
_entity_poly.pdbx_strand_id
1 'polypeptide(L)'
;MKNKKQCSYCKKVKNLDDFHNHARTPDGKQTRCKPCNVASKTTNKLTPIIQIEVNGEIIDHRECKDCGDTLPLGSFYSNGRDGFRPRCKMCYNAREERTKAMRQALTSEK
;
A
#
# COMPACT_ATOMS: atom_id res chain seq x y z
N MET A 1 -28.24 -19.51 11.32
CA MET A 1 -26.95 -19.14 10.67
C MET A 1 -26.59 -17.71 11.07
N LYS A 2 -25.46 -17.49 11.74
CA LYS A 2 -25.00 -16.14 12.13
C LYS A 2 -24.43 -15.42 10.90
N ASN A 3 -25.28 -14.72 10.14
CA ASN A 3 -24.83 -13.91 8.99
C ASN A 3 -24.21 -12.55 9.39
N LYS A 4 -23.82 -12.40 10.66
CA LYS A 4 -23.30 -11.16 11.21
C LYS A 4 -22.03 -11.44 12.01
N LYS A 5 -21.08 -10.52 11.92
CA LYS A 5 -19.78 -10.57 12.60
C LYS A 5 -19.44 -9.19 13.14
N GLN A 6 -18.82 -9.14 14.32
CA GLN A 6 -18.27 -7.90 14.87
C GLN A 6 -16.90 -7.62 14.27
N CYS A 7 -16.70 -6.40 13.76
CA CYS A 7 -15.38 -5.98 13.30
C CYS A 7 -14.41 -5.81 14.48
N SER A 8 -13.23 -6.43 14.41
CA SER A 8 -12.22 -6.35 15.48
C SER A 8 -11.63 -4.95 15.69
N TYR A 9 -11.74 -4.05 14.70
CA TYR A 9 -11.22 -2.67 14.73
C TYR A 9 -12.29 -1.66 15.19
N CYS A 10 -13.32 -1.42 14.38
CA CYS A 10 -14.35 -0.42 14.71
C CYS A 10 -15.42 -0.92 15.68
N LYS A 11 -15.35 -2.19 16.11
CA LYS A 11 -16.25 -2.84 17.07
C LYS A 11 -17.74 -2.89 16.68
N LYS A 12 -18.13 -2.43 15.49
CA LYS A 12 -19.50 -2.53 14.96
C LYS A 12 -19.83 -3.94 14.46
N VAL A 13 -21.05 -4.40 14.71
CA VAL A 13 -21.61 -5.65 14.14
C VAL A 13 -22.09 -5.36 12.72
N LYS A 14 -21.66 -6.17 11.76
CA LYS A 14 -21.90 -6.01 10.33
C LYS A 14 -22.24 -7.35 9.67
N ASN A 15 -22.78 -7.33 8.45
CA ASN A 15 -23.05 -8.56 7.71
C ASN A 15 -21.74 -9.21 7.26
N LEU A 16 -21.72 -10.53 7.06
CA LEU A 16 -20.50 -11.23 6.59
C LEU A 16 -20.00 -10.74 5.22
N ASP A 17 -20.89 -10.18 4.39
CA ASP A 17 -20.54 -9.58 3.09
C ASP A 17 -19.80 -8.25 3.21
N ASP A 18 -19.85 -7.61 4.39
CA ASP A 18 -19.05 -6.42 4.71
C ASP A 18 -17.59 -6.77 5.04
N PHE A 19 -17.19 -8.03 4.92
CA PHE A 19 -15.84 -8.52 5.17
C PHE A 19 -15.27 -9.18 3.91
N HIS A 20 -13.97 -9.04 3.69
CA HIS A 20 -13.29 -9.76 2.61
C HIS A 20 -13.21 -11.26 2.93
N ASN A 21 -13.20 -12.09 1.89
CA ASN A 21 -13.04 -13.53 2.04
C ASN A 21 -11.65 -13.87 2.58
N HIS A 22 -11.60 -14.90 3.43
CA HIS A 22 -10.38 -15.45 3.99
C HIS A 22 -10.59 -16.95 4.26
N ALA A 23 -10.31 -17.79 3.26
CA ALA A 23 -10.66 -19.21 3.28
C ALA A 23 -10.11 -19.99 4.50
N ARG A 24 -9.05 -19.52 5.13
CA ARG A 24 -8.43 -20.16 6.30
C ARG A 24 -9.09 -19.84 7.65
N THR A 25 -10.14 -19.02 7.71
CA THR A 25 -10.87 -18.75 8.97
C THR A 25 -12.13 -19.61 9.08
N PRO A 26 -12.58 -19.95 10.31
CA PRO A 26 -13.76 -20.81 10.50
C PRO A 26 -15.03 -20.34 9.79
N ASP A 27 -15.18 -19.02 9.63
CA ASP A 27 -16.32 -18.39 8.95
C ASP A 27 -16.01 -17.91 7.52
N GLY A 28 -14.81 -18.21 7.01
CA GLY A 28 -14.36 -17.79 5.68
C GLY A 28 -14.23 -16.29 5.47
N LYS A 29 -14.28 -15.46 6.52
CA LYS A 29 -14.23 -13.99 6.45
C LYS A 29 -13.13 -13.39 7.33
N GLN A 30 -12.54 -12.29 6.88
CA GLN A 30 -11.56 -11.54 7.67
C GLN A 30 -12.14 -11.01 9.00
N THR A 31 -11.26 -10.65 9.94
CA THR A 31 -11.66 -10.11 11.27
C THR A 31 -12.03 -8.63 11.24
N ARG A 32 -11.53 -7.88 10.24
CA ARG A 32 -11.85 -6.47 10.00
C ARG A 32 -12.81 -6.32 8.83
N CYS A 33 -13.80 -5.43 8.95
CA CYS A 33 -14.67 -5.11 7.82
C CYS A 33 -13.90 -4.42 6.69
N LYS A 34 -14.42 -4.47 5.47
CA LYS A 34 -13.81 -3.92 4.25
C LYS A 34 -13.28 -2.48 4.45
N PRO A 35 -14.06 -1.50 4.97
CA PRO A 35 -13.55 -0.15 5.20
C PRO A 35 -12.37 -0.09 6.17
N CYS A 36 -12.44 -0.79 7.31
CA CYS A 36 -11.35 -0.80 8.28
C CYS A 36 -10.10 -1.53 7.76
N ASN A 37 -10.28 -2.51 6.88
CA ASN A 37 -9.17 -3.19 6.22
C ASN A 37 -8.42 -2.25 5.28
N VAL A 38 -9.17 -1.51 4.44
CA VAL A 38 -8.62 -0.50 3.52
C VAL A 38 -7.91 0.58 4.32
N ALA A 39 -8.58 1.20 5.30
CA ALA A 39 -8.00 2.25 6.12
C ALA A 39 -6.67 1.81 6.77
N SER A 40 -6.61 0.59 7.33
CA SER A 40 -5.36 0.09 7.94
C SER A 40 -4.18 -0.04 6.97
N LYS A 41 -4.43 -0.24 5.67
CA LYS A 41 -3.41 -0.37 4.63
C LYS A 41 -2.96 0.98 4.07
N THR A 42 -3.78 2.02 4.19
CA THR A 42 -3.57 3.34 3.55
C THR A 42 -3.34 4.49 4.53
N THR A 43 -3.21 4.22 5.84
CA THR A 43 -3.00 5.28 6.86
C THR A 43 -1.76 6.16 6.66
N ASN A 44 -0.86 5.86 5.72
CA ASN A 44 0.42 6.54 5.53
C ASN A 44 1.31 6.61 6.78
N LYS A 45 1.00 5.87 7.85
CA LYS A 45 1.75 5.90 9.12
C LYS A 45 3.23 5.54 8.96
N LEU A 46 3.52 4.57 8.10
CA LEU A 46 4.88 4.08 7.83
C LEU A 46 5.59 4.83 6.69
N THR A 47 4.84 5.61 5.92
CA THR A 47 5.29 6.34 4.74
C THR A 47 4.46 7.62 4.66
N PRO A 48 4.77 8.63 5.49
CA PRO A 48 3.95 9.83 5.58
C PRO A 48 3.87 10.56 4.24
N ILE A 49 2.74 11.20 4.01
CA ILE A 49 2.61 12.24 2.99
C ILE A 49 2.68 13.56 3.75
N ILE A 50 3.58 14.43 3.33
CA ILE A 50 3.78 15.74 3.94
C ILE A 50 3.42 16.82 2.93
N GLN A 51 2.72 17.86 3.38
CA GLN A 51 2.34 19.00 2.55
C GLN A 51 3.44 20.05 2.65
N ILE A 52 3.97 20.48 1.51
CA ILE A 52 5.00 21.51 1.42
C ILE A 52 4.50 22.60 0.49
N GLU A 53 4.58 23.84 0.93
CA GLU A 53 4.27 25.01 0.11
C GLU A 53 5.45 25.37 -0.78
N VAL A 54 5.22 25.43 -2.08
CA VAL A 54 6.21 25.83 -3.08
C VAL A 54 5.57 26.89 -3.97
N ASN A 55 6.10 28.12 -3.94
CA ASN A 55 5.57 29.26 -4.73
C ASN A 55 4.08 29.55 -4.48
N GLY A 56 3.59 29.36 -3.26
CA GLY A 56 2.18 29.56 -2.90
C GLY A 56 1.25 28.37 -3.23
N GLU A 57 1.78 27.29 -3.79
CA GLU A 57 1.03 26.05 -4.03
C GLU A 57 1.37 24.98 -3.00
N ILE A 58 0.35 24.36 -2.40
CA ILE A 58 0.53 23.22 -1.50
C ILE A 58 0.68 21.95 -2.33
N ILE A 59 1.86 21.35 -2.28
CA ILE A 59 2.18 20.12 -3.00
C ILE A 59 2.44 19.00 -2.00
N ASP A 60 1.80 17.86 -2.23
CA ASP A 60 2.05 16.65 -1.46
C ASP A 60 3.41 16.03 -1.82
N HIS A 61 4.20 15.75 -0.79
CA HIS A 61 5.53 15.17 -0.86
C HIS A 61 5.63 13.89 -0.03
N ARG A 62 6.67 13.11 -0.29
CA ARG A 62 7.03 11.90 0.46
C ARG A 62 8.53 11.67 0.43
N GLU A 63 9.04 11.12 1.52
CA GLU A 63 10.40 10.58 1.60
C GLU A 63 10.53 9.23 0.86
N CYS A 64 11.52 9.12 -0.02
CA CYS A 64 11.85 7.87 -0.70
C CYS A 64 12.54 6.88 0.25
N LYS A 65 12.00 5.66 0.38
CA LYS A 65 12.56 4.58 1.23
C LYS A 65 13.89 3.97 0.74
N ASP A 66 14.45 4.43 -0.37
CA ASP A 66 15.77 3.97 -0.85
C ASP A 66 16.81 5.08 -0.72
N CYS A 67 16.55 6.27 -1.30
CA CYS A 67 17.52 7.37 -1.27
C CYS A 67 17.35 8.36 -0.10
N GLY A 68 16.20 8.36 0.59
CA GLY A 68 15.91 9.32 1.65
C GLY A 68 15.46 10.70 1.18
N ASP A 69 15.43 10.96 -0.13
CA ASP A 69 15.00 12.27 -0.64
C ASP A 69 13.50 12.49 -0.43
N THR A 70 13.16 13.71 0.01
CA THR A 70 11.77 14.18 0.06
C THR A 70 11.40 14.77 -1.30
N LEU A 71 10.48 14.11 -2.00
CA LEU A 71 10.11 14.46 -3.37
C LEU A 71 8.59 14.63 -3.51
N PRO A 72 8.11 15.41 -4.49
CA PRO A 72 6.68 15.49 -4.81
C PRO A 72 6.09 14.11 -5.12
N LEU A 73 4.81 13.87 -4.80
CA LEU A 73 4.17 12.58 -5.08
C LEU A 73 4.23 12.18 -6.57
N GLY A 74 4.26 13.15 -7.48
CA GLY A 74 4.46 12.91 -8.93
C GLY A 74 5.78 12.20 -9.29
N SER A 75 6.78 12.24 -8.40
CA SER A 75 8.06 11.54 -8.53
C SER A 75 7.99 10.05 -8.16
N PHE A 76 6.82 9.55 -7.77
CA PHE A 76 6.56 8.16 -7.39
C PHE A 76 5.57 7.50 -8.35
N TYR A 77 5.65 6.17 -8.50
CA TYR A 77 4.65 5.43 -9.27
C TYR A 77 3.36 5.24 -8.47
N SER A 78 2.20 5.36 -9.13
CA SER A 78 0.91 4.97 -8.56
C SER A 78 0.88 3.48 -8.24
N ASN A 79 0.14 3.11 -7.19
CA ASN A 79 -0.15 1.72 -6.83
C ASN A 79 -1.55 1.26 -7.31
N GLY A 80 -2.27 2.10 -8.07
CA GLY A 80 -3.59 1.81 -8.62
C GLY A 80 -4.76 1.86 -7.62
N ARG A 81 -4.53 2.26 -6.36
CA ARG A 81 -5.56 2.41 -5.31
C ARG A 81 -5.42 3.78 -4.63
N ASP A 82 -5.35 4.83 -5.45
CA ASP A 82 -5.17 6.22 -5.03
C ASP A 82 -3.95 6.46 -4.12
N GLY A 83 -2.97 5.57 -4.19
CA GLY A 83 -1.75 5.64 -3.40
C GLY A 83 -0.51 5.60 -4.27
N PHE A 84 0.61 5.96 -3.66
CA PHE A 84 1.91 5.98 -4.30
C PHE A 84 2.83 4.93 -3.68
N ARG A 85 3.69 4.35 -4.51
CA ARG A 85 4.76 3.46 -4.03
C ARG A 85 5.72 4.26 -3.15
N PRO A 86 6.37 3.63 -2.15
CA PRO A 86 7.25 4.34 -1.22
C PRO A 86 8.66 4.61 -1.76
N ARG A 87 8.90 4.36 -3.05
CA ARG A 87 10.19 4.53 -3.73
C ARG A 87 9.99 5.43 -4.93
N CYS A 88 10.86 6.43 -5.10
CA CYS A 88 10.83 7.30 -6.24
C CYS A 88 11.05 6.50 -7.53
N LYS A 89 10.61 7.05 -8.67
CA LYS A 89 10.70 6.41 -9.99
C LYS A 89 12.14 5.97 -10.32
N MET A 90 13.13 6.80 -9.98
CA MET A 90 14.55 6.48 -10.20
C MET A 90 14.99 5.23 -9.44
N CYS A 91 14.83 5.21 -8.10
CA CYS A 91 15.21 4.06 -7.28
C CYS A 91 14.42 2.80 -7.67
N TYR A 92 13.14 2.96 -8.00
CA TYR A 92 12.29 1.86 -8.44
C TYR A 92 12.84 1.22 -9.74
N ASN A 93 13.11 2.04 -10.76
CA ASN A 93 13.61 1.55 -12.05
C ASN A 93 14.99 0.90 -11.90
N ALA A 94 15.90 1.50 -11.13
CA ALA A 94 17.20 0.91 -10.85
C ALA A 94 17.09 -0.50 -10.21
N ARG A 95 16.09 -0.70 -9.34
CA ARG A 95 15.83 -2.00 -8.71
C ARG A 95 15.25 -3.02 -9.70
N GLU A 96 14.34 -2.60 -10.56
CA GLU A 96 13.75 -3.47 -11.58
C GLU A 96 14.83 -3.95 -12.56
N GLU A 97 15.70 -3.05 -13.04
CA GLU A 97 16.80 -3.41 -13.92
C GLU A 97 17.78 -4.38 -13.26
N ARG A 98 18.17 -4.15 -12.00
CA ARG A 98 18.97 -5.12 -11.23
C ARG A 98 18.29 -6.48 -11.13
N THR A 99 16.99 -6.50 -10.87
CA THR A 99 16.22 -7.75 -10.72
C THR A 99 16.15 -8.51 -12.05
N LYS A 100 15.96 -7.80 -13.18
CA LYS A 100 15.97 -8.39 -14.51
C LYS A 100 17.34 -9.00 -14.84
N ALA A 101 18.42 -8.25 -14.59
CA ALA A 101 19.79 -8.74 -14.81
C ALA A 101 20.09 -10.00 -13.97
N MET A 102 19.71 -10.01 -12.69
CA MET A 102 19.86 -11.20 -11.83
C MET A 102 19.07 -12.40 -12.36
N ARG A 103 17.82 -12.20 -12.79
CA ARG A 103 17.00 -13.29 -13.35
C ARG A 103 17.61 -13.83 -14.64
N GLN A 104 18.09 -12.96 -15.52
CA GLN A 104 18.75 -13.36 -16.77
C GLN A 104 19.98 -14.22 -16.47
N ALA A 105 20.86 -13.77 -15.57
CA ALA A 105 22.04 -14.54 -15.16
C ALA A 105 21.65 -15.96 -14.65
N LEU A 106 20.69 -16.04 -13.74
CA LEU A 106 20.21 -17.33 -13.18
C LEU A 106 19.57 -18.26 -14.23
N THR A 107 19.00 -17.71 -15.29
CA THR A 107 18.38 -18.51 -16.36
C THR A 107 19.33 -18.86 -17.50
N SER A 108 20.38 -18.06 -17.72
CA SER A 108 21.39 -18.29 -18.76
C SER A 108 22.46 -19.31 -18.34
N GLU A 109 22.52 -19.67 -17.06
CA GLU A 109 23.38 -20.74 -16.52
C GLU A 109 22.71 -22.13 -16.55
N LYS A 110 21.54 -22.26 -17.18
CA LYS A 110 20.83 -23.54 -17.44
C LYS A 110 20.81 -23.86 -18.91
#